data_AF-A0A3C0ZH34-F1
#
_entry.id   AF-A0A3C0ZH34-F1
#
_cell.length_a   1.000
_cell.length_b   1.000
_cell.length_c   1.000
_cell.angle_alpha   90.00
_cell.angle_beta   90.00
_cell.angle_gamma   90.00
#
_symmetry.space_group_name_H-M   'P 1'
#
loop_
_entity.id
_entity.type
_entity.pdbx_description
1 polymer ?
#
loop_
_entity_poly.entity_id
_entity_poly.type
_entity_poly.pdbx_seq_one_letter_code
_entity_poly.pdbx_strand_id
1 'polypeptide(L)' 'MAAKNGAFKVEIAKEVKRTPEEYLPNLLRIVRSFRESVTLRPAKESFRQGWEEARRGDTRPLAELWDTIDGA' A
#
# COMPACT_ATOMS: atom_id res chain seq x y z
N MET A 1 -20.71 9.44 -11.94
CA MET A 1 -19.74 8.40 -11.50
C MET A 1 -20.06 7.79 -10.13
N ALA A 2 -20.71 8.50 -9.20
CA ALA A 2 -21.04 7.98 -7.86
C ALA A 2 -21.93 6.71 -7.84
N ALA A 3 -22.90 6.60 -8.76
CA ALA A 3 -23.78 5.43 -8.85
C ALA A 3 -23.03 4.11 -9.16
N LYS A 4 -21.93 4.18 -9.93
CA LYS A 4 -21.11 3.00 -10.27
C LYS A 4 -20.33 2.50 -9.06
N ASN A 5 -19.79 3.40 -8.22
CA ASN A 5 -19.07 3.01 -7.01
C ASN A 5 -19.97 2.29 -5.99
N GLY A 6 -21.24 2.69 -5.88
CA GLY A 6 -22.21 2.01 -5.04
C GLY A 6 -22.46 0.58 -5.51
N ALA A 7 -22.63 0.37 -6.82
CA ALA A 7 -22.85 -0.95 -7.41
C ALA A 7 -21.67 -1.90 -7.16
N PHE A 8 -20.42 -1.45 -7.36
CA PHE A 8 -19.24 -2.28 -7.12
C PHE A 8 -19.10 -2.70 -5.64
N LYS A 9 -19.40 -1.80 -4.70
CA LYS A 9 -19.37 -2.14 -3.26
C LYS A 9 -20.38 -3.24 -2.90
N VAL A 10 -21.56 -3.18 -3.50
CA VAL A 10 -22.62 -4.20 -3.29
C VAL A 10 -22.18 -5.55 -3.84
N GLU A 11 -21.54 -5.58 -5.01
CA GLU A 11 -21.05 -6.81 -5.64
C GLU A 11 -19.92 -7.45 -4.84
N ILE A 12 -18.94 -6.65 -4.39
CA ILE A 12 -17.85 -7.13 -3.52
C ILE A 12 -18.43 -7.73 -2.22
N ALA A 13 -19.41 -7.07 -1.60
CA ALA A 13 -20.04 -7.58 -0.39
C ALA A 13 -20.80 -8.90 -0.62
N LYS A 14 -21.38 -9.11 -1.80
CA LYS A 14 -22.02 -10.38 -2.16
C LYS A 14 -21.01 -11.51 -2.29
N GLU A 15 -19.88 -11.26 -2.95
CA GLU A 15 -18.83 -12.28 -3.12
C GLU A 15 -18.16 -12.65 -1.78
N VAL A 16 -17.92 -11.66 -0.90
CA VAL A 16 -17.43 -11.92 0.47
C VAL A 16 -18.41 -12.82 1.24
N LYS A 17 -19.72 -12.58 1.14
CA LYS A 17 -20.75 -13.41 1.81
C LYS A 17 -20.82 -14.85 1.28
N ARG A 18 -20.40 -15.08 0.03
CA ARG A 18 -20.41 -16.41 -0.61
C ARG A 18 -19.11 -17.18 -0.38
N THR A 19 -18.10 -16.53 0.20
CA THR A 19 -16.81 -17.15 0.50
C THR A 19 -16.97 -18.07 1.72
N PRO A 20 -16.52 -19.34 1.67
CA PRO A 20 -16.55 -20.23 2.82
C PRO A 20 -15.76 -19.66 4.00
N GLU A 21 -16.23 -19.90 5.22
CA GLU A 21 -15.68 -19.28 6.43
C GLU A 21 -14.19 -19.56 6.63
N GLU A 22 -13.72 -20.76 6.24
CA GLU A 22 -12.32 -21.15 6.37
C GLU A 22 -11.36 -20.28 5.52
N TYR A 23 -11.87 -19.59 4.49
CA TYR A 23 -11.07 -18.73 3.61
C TYR A 23 -11.20 -17.23 3.95
N LEU A 24 -12.14 -16.83 4.82
CA LEU A 24 -12.33 -15.43 5.18
C LEU A 24 -11.07 -14.75 5.76
N PRO A 25 -10.23 -15.41 6.58
CA PRO A 25 -8.98 -14.81 7.06
C PRO A 25 -8.01 -14.48 5.91
N ASN A 26 -7.91 -15.37 4.92
CA ASN A 26 -7.07 -15.17 3.74
C ASN A 26 -7.61 -14.05 2.85
N LEU A 27 -8.93 -14.00 2.64
CA LEU A 27 -9.58 -12.94 1.87
C LEU A 27 -9.36 -11.56 2.53
N LEU A 28 -9.50 -11.48 3.86
CA LEU A 28 -9.24 -10.25 4.61
C LEU A 28 -7.80 -9.77 4.43
N ARG A 29 -6.81 -10.68 4.43
CA ARG A 29 -5.41 -10.35 4.17
C ARG A 29 -5.23 -9.75 2.77
N ILE A 30 -5.83 -10.37 1.75
CA ILE A 30 -5.76 -9.87 0.37
C ILE A 30 -6.34 -8.45 0.26
N VAL A 31 -7.52 -8.21 0.83
CA VAL A 31 -8.17 -6.89 0.80
C VAL A 31 -7.31 -5.83 1.48
N ARG A 32 -6.68 -6.17 2.62
CA ARG A 32 -5.75 -5.26 3.33
C ARG A 32 -4.53 -4.93 2.47
N SER A 33 -3.86 -5.94 1.92
CA SER A 33 -2.70 -5.74 1.05
C SER A 33 -3.05 -4.95 -0.21
N PHE A 34 -4.21 -5.20 -0.82
CA PHE A 34 -4.69 -4.41 -1.95
C PHE A 34 -4.92 -2.95 -1.56
N ARG A 35 -5.64 -2.69 -0.47
CA ARG A 35 -5.85 -1.34 0.05
C ARG A 35 -4.51 -0.63 0.28
N GLU A 36 -3.58 -1.28 0.95
CA GLU A 36 -2.25 -0.75 1.20
C GLU A 36 -1.55 -0.38 -0.11
N SER A 37 -1.53 -1.29 -1.09
CA SER A 37 -0.90 -1.06 -2.40
C SER A 37 -1.46 0.14 -3.17
N VAL A 38 -2.77 0.40 -3.09
CA VAL A 38 -3.40 1.55 -3.77
C VAL A 38 -3.33 2.83 -2.94
N THR A 39 -3.14 2.72 -1.63
CA THR A 39 -2.91 3.86 -0.73
C THR A 39 -1.44 4.26 -0.60
N LEU A 40 -0.50 3.45 -1.09
CA LEU A 40 0.89 3.85 -1.21
C LEU A 40 0.95 5.14 -2.03
N ARG A 41 1.78 6.09 -1.58
CA ARG A 41 2.07 7.30 -2.36
C ARG A 41 2.44 6.86 -3.77
N PRO A 42 1.77 7.35 -4.83
CA PRO A 42 2.08 6.90 -6.16
C PRO A 42 3.58 7.04 -6.40
N ALA A 43 4.18 6.07 -7.10
CA ALA A 43 5.62 6.06 -7.34
C ALA A 43 6.11 7.42 -7.88
N LYS A 44 5.26 8.12 -8.65
CA LYS A 44 5.48 9.49 -9.13
C LYS A 44 5.69 10.50 -8.00
N GLU A 45 4.80 10.57 -7.02
CA GLU A 45 4.92 11.49 -5.88
C GLU A 45 6.11 11.11 -4.99
N SER A 46 6.36 9.83 -4.76
CA SER A 46 7.53 9.35 -4.02
C SER A 46 8.84 9.71 -4.73
N PHE A 47 8.89 9.55 -6.06
CA PHE A 47 10.04 9.92 -6.88
C PHE A 47 10.24 11.43 -6.94
N ARG A 48 9.17 12.22 -7.10
CA ARG A 48 9.25 13.68 -7.07
C ARG A 48 9.84 14.18 -5.75
N GLN A 49 9.39 13.62 -4.63
CA GLN A 49 9.93 13.96 -3.32
C GLN A 49 11.41 13.58 -3.21
N GLY A 50 11.77 12.33 -3.51
CA GLY A 50 13.17 11.89 -3.43
C GLY A 50 14.09 12.69 -4.37
N TRP A 51 13.59 13.11 -5.52
CA TRP A 51 14.31 13.98 -6.46
C TRP A 51 14.56 15.39 -5.90
N GLU A 52 13.58 15.98 -5.22
CA GLU A 52 13.73 17.28 -4.56
C GLU A 52 14.70 17.20 -3.37
N GLU A 53 14.61 16.14 -2.57
CA GLU A 53 15.53 15.86 -1.45
C GLU A 53 16.97 15.71 -1.94
N ALA A 54 17.19 14.92 -3.00
CA ALA A 54 18.50 14.77 -3.63
C ALA A 54 19.05 16.11 -4.15
N ARG A 55 18.21 16.94 -4.78
CA ARG A 55 18.63 18.25 -5.29
C ARG A 55 18.99 19.23 -4.17
N ARG A 56 18.35 19.12 -3.01
CA ARG A 56 18.66 19.95 -1.82
C ARG A 56 19.83 19.43 -1.00
N GLY A 57 20.35 18.24 -1.32
CA GLY A 57 21.38 17.58 -0.52
C GLY A 57 20.84 16.95 0.76
N ASP A 58 19.51 16.81 0.89
CA ASP A 58 18.82 16.14 2.00
C ASP A 58 18.97 14.62 1.85
N THR A 59 20.21 14.14 1.81
CA THR A 59 20.57 12.73 1.58
C THR A 59 21.41 12.22 2.73
N ARG A 60 21.39 10.90 2.95
CA ARG A 60 22.30 10.25 3.89
C ARG A 60 23.36 9.47 3.13
N PRO A 61 24.62 9.49 3.57
CA PRO A 61 25.68 8.66 3.00
C PRO A 61 25.28 7.18 3.01
N LEU A 62 25.66 6.45 1.94
CA LEU A 62 25.41 5.01 1.85
C LEU A 62 26.07 4.23 3.00
N ALA A 63 27.21 4.74 3.52
CA ALA A 63 27.90 4.16 4.65
C ALA A 63 27.02 4.11 5.93
N GLU A 64 26.11 5.07 6.11
CA GLU A 64 25.23 5.17 7.28
C GLU A 64 23.94 4.32 7.13
N LEU A 65 23.76 3.66 5.98
CA LEU A 65 22.53 2.90 5.70
C LEU A 65 22.36 1.70 6.64
N TRP A 66 23.47 1.08 7.04
CA TRP A 66 23.50 -0.17 7.81
C TRP A 66 23.71 0.05 9.32
N ASP A 67 24.03 1.28 9.76
CA ASP A 67 24.28 1.64 11.16
C ASP A 67 23.08 1.35 12.09
N THR A 68 21.88 1.20 11.52
CA THR A 68 20.64 0.89 12.27
C THR A 68 20.29 -0.60 12.30
N ILE A 69 21.03 -1.44 11.57
CA ILE A 69 20.79 -2.88 11.44
C ILE A 69 21.75 -3.69 12.32
N ASP A 70 22.95 -3.16 12.61
CA ASP A 70 23.95 -3.81 13.46
C ASP A 70 23.75 -3.51 14.96
N GLY A 71 22.59 -3.92 15.48
CA GLY A 71 22.24 -3.83 16.91
C GLY A 71 21.33 -4.97 17.36
N ALA A 72 21.83 -6.21 17.34
CA ALA A 72 21.26 -7.38 18.00
C ALA A 72 22.37 -8.22 18.66
#